data_AF-A0A2J9DWS3-F1
#
_entry.id   AF-A0A2J9DWS3-F1
#
_cell.length_a   1.000
_cell.length_b   1.000
_cell.length_c   1.000
_cell.angle_alpha   90.00
_cell.angle_beta   90.00
_cell.angle_gamma   90.00
#
_symmetry.space_group_name_H-M   'P 1'
#
loop_
_entity.id
_entity.type
_entity.pdbx_description
1 polymer ?
#
loop_
_entity_poly.entity_id
_entity_poly.type
_entity_poly.pdbx_seq_one_letter_code
_entity_poly.pdbx_strand_id
1 'polypeptide(L)'
;MSNQLSSHNNPSPAIHEDLALGAVPRAPLRQHVQHAVEQYFIELEGQTPTNLYQTILQEVEKPLLEVVLAQTDGNQSKTALILGLNRGTLRKKMQLYGLM
;
A
#
# COMPACT_ATOMS: atom_id res chain seq x y z
N MET A 1 1.23 43.42 -23.96
CA MET A 1 2.53 42.76 -24.15
C MET A 1 2.92 42.22 -22.77
N SER A 2 2.41 41.07 -22.28
CA SER A 2 2.71 39.67 -22.67
C SER A 2 4.23 39.42 -22.64
N ASN A 3 4.87 38.52 -21.87
CA ASN A 3 4.58 37.20 -21.29
C ASN A 3 5.41 37.01 -19.98
N GLN A 4 4.90 36.41 -18.90
CA GLN A 4 4.90 34.97 -18.53
C GLN A 4 6.26 34.23 -18.49
N LEU A 5 6.62 33.75 -17.29
CA LEU A 5 7.23 32.46 -16.90
C LEU A 5 6.98 32.35 -15.37
N SER A 6 6.48 31.29 -14.74
CA SER A 6 6.62 29.86 -15.01
C SER A 6 5.40 29.08 -14.52
N SER A 7 4.99 28.12 -15.35
CA SER A 7 3.97 27.11 -15.09
C SER A 7 4.55 25.98 -14.24
N HIS A 8 3.93 25.68 -13.09
CA HIS A 8 3.97 24.34 -12.50
C HIS A 8 2.68 23.64 -12.92
N ASN A 9 2.75 22.78 -13.94
CA ASN A 9 1.68 21.83 -14.18
C ASN A 9 2.30 20.45 -14.37
N ASN A 10 2.25 19.67 -13.30
CA ASN A 10 2.62 18.26 -13.31
C ASN A 10 1.67 17.53 -14.28
N PRO A 11 2.16 16.73 -15.23
CA PRO A 11 1.29 16.10 -16.22
C PRO A 11 0.31 15.14 -15.53
N SER A 12 -0.98 15.39 -15.77
CA SER A 12 -2.08 14.49 -15.46
C SER A 12 -1.77 13.10 -16.02
N PRO A 13 -1.94 12.00 -15.25
CA PRO A 13 -1.76 10.67 -15.80
C PRO A 13 -2.89 10.46 -16.81
N ALA A 14 -2.50 10.30 -18.07
CA ALA A 14 -3.37 9.96 -19.18
C ALA A 14 -4.29 8.81 -18.77
N ILE A 15 -5.58 9.11 -18.72
CA ILE A 15 -6.64 8.11 -18.76
C ILE A 15 -6.55 7.54 -20.17
N HIS A 16 -5.89 6.39 -20.32
CA HIS A 16 -5.99 5.61 -21.53
C HIS A 16 -7.42 5.09 -21.62
N GLU A 17 -8.15 5.71 -22.53
CA GLU A 17 -9.47 5.33 -23.01
C GLU A 17 -9.33 3.98 -23.73
N ASP A 18 -9.74 2.88 -23.09
CA ASP A 18 -9.95 1.60 -23.75
C ASP A 18 -11.35 1.07 -23.45
N LEU A 19 -12.07 0.85 -24.54
CA LEU A 19 -13.48 0.57 -24.63
C LEU A 19 -13.67 -0.96 -24.65
N ALA A 20 -13.68 -1.61 -23.48
CA ALA A 20 -13.99 -3.02 -23.36
C ALA A 20 -15.06 -3.26 -22.28
N LEU A 21 -16.17 -3.87 -22.70
CA LEU A 21 -17.34 -4.27 -21.90
C LEU A 21 -16.96 -4.69 -20.47
N GLY A 22 -17.32 -3.89 -19.47
CA GLY A 22 -17.32 -4.28 -18.06
C GLY A 22 -16.00 -4.15 -17.28
N ALA A 23 -14.96 -3.51 -17.83
CA ALA A 23 -13.73 -3.25 -17.07
C ALA A 23 -13.96 -2.15 -16.02
N VAL A 24 -14.30 -2.53 -14.79
CA VAL A 24 -14.33 -1.59 -13.65
C VAL A 24 -12.91 -1.06 -13.46
N PRO A 25 -12.67 0.26 -13.56
CA PRO A 25 -11.33 0.82 -13.38
C PRO A 25 -10.81 0.44 -12.00
N ARG A 26 -9.67 -0.26 -11.95
CA ARG A 26 -9.07 -0.66 -10.67
C ARG A 26 -8.54 0.58 -9.97
N ALA A 27 -9.15 0.94 -8.85
CA ALA A 27 -8.69 2.04 -8.02
C ALA A 27 -7.26 1.76 -7.49
N PRO A 28 -6.44 2.81 -7.27
CA PRO A 28 -5.11 2.64 -6.70
C PRO A 28 -5.18 2.14 -5.25
N LEU A 29 -4.11 1.49 -4.75
CA LEU A 29 -4.06 0.99 -3.36
C LEU A 29 -4.34 2.09 -2.33
N ARG A 30 -3.81 3.30 -2.55
CA ARG A 30 -4.05 4.45 -1.66
C ARG A 30 -5.53 4.75 -1.44
N GLN A 31 -6.38 4.55 -2.45
CA GLN A 31 -7.81 4.81 -2.36
C GLN A 31 -8.51 3.72 -1.54
N HIS A 32 -8.08 2.46 -1.70
CA HIS A 32 -8.59 1.36 -0.87
C HIS A 32 -8.21 1.55 0.60
N VAL A 33 -6.97 1.97 0.89
CA VAL A 33 -6.52 2.27 2.25
C VAL A 33 -7.33 3.43 2.83
N GLN A 34 -7.53 4.52 2.07
CA GLN A 34 -8.35 5.65 2.51
C GLN A 34 -9.77 5.20 2.87
N HIS A 35 -10.45 4.48 1.97
CA HIS A 35 -11.81 4.00 2.22
C HIS A 35 -11.86 3.08 3.45
N ALA A 36 -10.90 2.17 3.63
CA ALA A 36 -10.87 1.28 4.79
C ALA A 36 -10.72 2.06 6.11
N VAL A 37 -9.88 3.09 6.15
CA VAL A 37 -9.69 3.94 7.34
C VAL A 37 -10.94 4.78 7.61
N GLU A 38 -11.58 5.33 6.57
CA GLU A 38 -12.84 6.07 6.70
C GLU A 38 -13.95 5.19 7.28
N GLN A 39 -14.10 3.96 6.77
CA GLN A 39 -15.07 2.99 7.31
C GLN A 39 -14.77 2.65 8.77
N TYR A 40 -13.50 2.43 9.12
CA TYR A 40 -13.10 2.17 10.51
C TYR A 40 -13.54 3.29 11.47
N PHE A 41 -13.44 4.55 11.07
CA PHE A 41 -13.91 5.68 11.89
C PHE A 41 -15.44 5.77 12.01
N ILE A 42 -16.18 5.36 10.97
CA ILE A 42 -17.64 5.27 11.01
C ILE A 42 -18.08 4.21 12.03
N GLU A 43 -17.44 3.03 11.99
CA GLU A 43 -17.70 1.91 12.90
C GLU A 43 -17.33 2.20 14.36
N LEU A 44 -16.39 3.12 14.58
CA LEU A 44 -15.94 3.50 15.91
C LEU A 44 -16.97 4.30 16.73
N GLU A 45 -18.04 4.79 16.09
CA GLU A 45 -19.18 5.48 16.71
C GLU A 45 -18.78 6.58 17.73
N GLY A 46 -17.71 7.32 17.44
CA GLY A 46 -17.23 8.44 18.27
C GLY A 46 -16.27 8.05 19.41
N GLN A 47 -15.87 6.78 19.51
CA GLN A 47 -14.75 6.39 20.37
C GLN A 47 -13.42 6.86 19.77
N THR A 48 -12.43 7.16 20.60
CA THR A 48 -11.09 7.52 20.13
C THR A 48 -10.26 6.25 19.93
N PRO A 49 -9.74 5.95 18.73
CA PRO A 49 -8.94 4.77 18.53
C PRO A 49 -7.56 4.96 19.15
N THR A 50 -6.99 3.88 19.67
CA THR A 50 -5.61 3.86 20.18
C THR A 50 -4.75 3.03 19.25
N ASN A 51 -3.51 3.47 19.03
CA ASN A 51 -2.51 2.75 18.24
C ASN A 51 -2.89 2.49 16.75
N LEU A 52 -3.81 3.28 16.18
CA LEU A 52 -4.32 3.10 14.82
C LEU A 52 -3.23 2.98 13.76
N TYR A 53 -2.18 3.81 13.86
CA TYR A 53 -1.04 3.74 12.94
C TYR A 53 -0.41 2.34 12.89
N GLN A 54 -0.18 1.74 14.06
CA GLN A 54 0.39 0.40 14.14
C GLN A 54 -0.58 -0.66 13.60
N THR A 55 -1.88 -0.54 13.91
CA THR A 55 -2.92 -1.43 13.40
C THR A 55 -2.93 -1.44 11.87
N ILE A 56 -3.01 -0.26 11.25
CA ILE A 56 -3.01 -0.14 9.79
C ILE A 56 -1.69 -0.64 9.19
N LEU A 57 -0.56 -0.33 9.82
CA LEU A 57 0.74 -0.81 9.35
C LEU A 57 0.81 -2.35 9.35
N GLN A 58 0.26 -3.01 10.37
CA GLN A 58 0.22 -4.47 10.44
C GLN A 58 -0.68 -5.10 9.36
N GLU A 59 -1.85 -4.50 9.11
CA GLU A 59 -2.78 -4.91 8.05
C GLU A 59 -2.18 -4.79 6.64
N VAL A 60 -1.23 -3.87 6.45
CA VAL A 60 -0.54 -3.71 5.15
C VAL A 60 0.71 -4.60 5.07
N GLU A 61 1.53 -4.64 6.12
CA GLU A 61 2.82 -5.32 6.08
C GLU A 61 2.70 -6.84 6.04
N LYS A 62 1.76 -7.42 6.80
CA LYS A 62 1.59 -8.88 6.83
C LYS A 62 1.27 -9.47 5.45
N PRO A 63 0.22 -9.01 4.72
CA PRO A 63 -0.08 -9.56 3.40
C PRO A 63 1.02 -9.26 2.38
N LEU A 64 1.71 -8.12 2.48
CA LEU A 64 2.86 -7.82 1.65
C LEU A 64 3.97 -8.87 1.83
N LEU A 65 4.29 -9.22 3.08
CA LEU A 65 5.30 -10.23 3.40
C LEU A 65 4.89 -11.62 2.93
N GLU A 66 3.65 -12.03 3.18
CA GLU A 66 3.11 -13.33 2.76
C GLU A 66 3.20 -13.51 1.25
N VAL A 67 2.75 -12.51 0.48
CA VAL A 67 2.78 -12.56 -0.99
C VAL A 67 4.21 -12.66 -1.50
N VAL A 68 5.14 -11.85 -1.00
CA VAL A 68 6.52 -11.88 -1.49
C VAL A 68 7.27 -13.14 -1.03
N LEU A 69 7.01 -13.66 0.18
CA LEU A 69 7.54 -14.94 0.62
C LEU A 69 7.06 -16.08 -0.28
N ALA A 70 5.76 -16.13 -0.61
CA ALA A 70 5.21 -17.11 -1.53
C ALA A 70 5.86 -17.00 -2.93
N GLN A 71 5.99 -15.78 -3.47
CA GLN A 71 6.64 -15.53 -4.77
C GLN A 71 8.16 -15.85 -4.79
N THR A 72 8.76 -16.06 -3.62
CA THR A 72 10.16 -16.42 -3.49
C THR A 72 10.37 -17.82 -2.94
N ASP A 73 9.32 -18.64 -2.90
CA ASP A 73 9.33 -20.01 -2.35
C ASP A 73 9.94 -20.07 -0.94
N GLY A 74 9.66 -19.05 -0.12
CA GLY A 74 10.20 -18.92 1.24
C GLY A 74 11.67 -18.46 1.31
N ASN A 75 12.31 -18.11 0.19
CA ASN A 75 13.69 -17.62 0.19
C ASN A 75 13.80 -16.20 0.76
N GLN A 76 14.02 -16.12 2.07
CA GLN A 76 14.12 -14.85 2.82
C GLN A 76 15.16 -13.87 2.26
N SER A 77 16.27 -14.37 1.69
CA SER A 77 17.29 -13.46 1.12
C SER A 77 16.77 -12.76 -0.13
N LYS A 78 16.04 -13.49 -0.98
CA LYS A 78 15.38 -12.94 -2.17
C LYS A 78 14.20 -12.06 -1.77
N THR A 79 13.40 -12.45 -0.77
CA THR A 79 12.32 -11.63 -0.21
C THR A 79 12.84 -10.29 0.29
N ALA A 80 13.94 -10.29 1.07
CA ALA A 80 14.55 -9.08 1.61
C ALA A 80 15.03 -8.14 0.49
N LEU A 81 15.62 -8.71 -0.56
CA LEU A 81 16.05 -7.96 -1.74
C LEU A 81 14.86 -7.32 -2.48
N ILE A 82 13.79 -8.07 -2.73
CA ILE A 82 12.58 -7.56 -3.42
C ILE A 82 11.92 -6.44 -2.61
N LEU A 83 11.83 -6.61 -1.29
CA LEU A 83 11.23 -5.61 -0.40
C LEU A 83 12.16 -4.43 -0.08
N GLY A 84 13.42 -4.48 -0.51
CA GLY A 84 14.41 -3.46 -0.18
C GLY A 84 14.74 -3.39 1.33
N LEU A 85 14.59 -4.50 2.05
CA LEU A 85 14.82 -4.58 3.49
C LEU A 85 16.19 -5.22 3.76
N ASN A 86 16.84 -4.78 4.83
CA ASN A 86 17.93 -5.58 5.41
C ASN A 86 17.33 -6.91 5.93
N ARG A 87 18.07 -8.01 5.73
CA ARG A 87 17.73 -9.35 6.24
C ARG A 87 17.34 -9.36 7.73
N GLY A 88 18.06 -8.60 8.57
CA GLY A 88 17.74 -8.51 10.00
C GLY A 88 16.36 -7.88 10.26
N THR A 89 15.99 -6.88 9.47
CA THR A 89 14.66 -6.25 9.52
C THR A 89 13.58 -7.20 9.03
N LEU A 90 13.81 -7.87 7.89
CA LEU A 90 12.86 -8.87 7.38
C LEU A 90 12.59 -9.95 8.42
N ARG A 91 13.64 -10.53 9.00
CA ARG A 91 13.51 -11.58 10.02
C ARG A 91 12.66 -11.13 11.22
N LYS A 92 12.92 -9.93 11.75
CA LYS A 92 12.12 -9.37 12.86
C LYS A 92 10.65 -9.20 12.47
N LYS A 93 10.36 -8.73 11.26
CA LYS A 93 8.99 -8.61 10.76
C LYS A 93 8.32 -9.98 10.58
N MET A 94 9.01 -10.97 10.00
CA MET A 94 8.48 -12.33 9.87
C MET A 94 8.14 -12.94 11.23
N GLN A 95 9.00 -12.75 12.24
CA GLN A 95 8.73 -13.19 13.60
C GLN A 95 7.52 -12.47 14.20
N LEU A 96 7.41 -11.15 14.01
CA LEU A 96 6.28 -10.35 14.48
C LEU A 96 4.94 -10.85 13.92
N TYR A 97 4.91 -11.28 12.66
CA TYR A 97 3.69 -11.72 11.97
C TYR A 97 3.47 -13.25 11.99
N GLY A 98 4.33 -14.03 12.66
CA GLY A 98 4.20 -15.48 12.73
C GLY A 98 4.49 -16.22 11.42
N LEU A 99 5.40 -15.68 10.60
CA LEU A 99 5.76 -16.20 9.27
C LEU A 99 7.12 -16.92 9.26
N MET A 100 7.63 -17.33 10.44
CA MET A 100 8.96 -17.91 10.61
C MET A 100 8.92 -19.37 11.00
#